data_AF-X1PU92-F1
#
_entry.id   AF-X1PU92-F1
#
_cell.length_a   1.000
_cell.length_b   1.000
_cell.length_c   1.000
_cell.angle_alpha   90.00
_cell.angle_beta   90.00
_cell.angle_gamma   90.00
#
_symmetry.space_group_name_H-M   'P 1'
#
loop_
_entity.id
_entity.type
_entity.pdbx_description
1 polymer ?
#
loop_
_entity_poly.entity_id
_entity_poly.type
_entity_poly.pdbx_seq_one_letter_code
_entity_poly.pdbx_strand_id
1 'polypeptide(L)'
;MSHTLHREGSIKSLEKDYCLLITPYKGCNNIQAEKKIKKFVDIIFDVGPVNFRFYRVPKEGEFNLPITKQKILNYKKQVYDNTKIRCVFDDKKKIKEVIKQIYKTNYGLSVVISGPRKEIESILKEINIQPHSINIAMGTYGLTKELPDPNFRKFTTMCGHGLVSPGF
;
A
#
# COMPACT_ATOMS: atom_id res chain seq x y z
N MET A 1 3.00 -9.61 -6.79
CA MET A 1 4.17 -8.79 -6.46
C MET A 1 3.76 -7.69 -5.49
N SER A 2 4.28 -7.74 -4.26
CA SER A 2 4.07 -6.74 -3.22
C SER A 2 5.16 -5.68 -3.30
N HIS A 3 4.87 -4.54 -3.93
CA HIS A 3 5.80 -3.43 -4.18
C HIS A 3 6.18 -2.61 -2.92
N THR A 4 6.21 -3.23 -1.74
CA THR A 4 6.44 -2.61 -0.42
C THR A 4 6.95 -3.64 0.60
N LEU A 5 7.62 -4.70 0.12
CA LEU A 5 7.96 -5.88 0.92
C LEU A 5 9.01 -5.61 1.99
N HIS A 6 10.01 -4.83 1.62
CA HIS A 6 11.09 -4.40 2.51
C HIS A 6 11.22 -2.90 2.37
N ARG A 7 11.28 -2.19 3.49
CA ARG A 7 11.67 -0.78 3.56
C ARG A 7 12.64 -0.62 4.70
N GLU A 8 13.83 -0.14 4.39
CA GLU A 8 14.79 0.17 5.43
C GLU A 8 14.40 1.48 6.12
N GLY A 9 14.51 1.52 7.45
CA GLY A 9 14.16 2.68 8.25
C GLY A 9 14.20 2.36 9.74
N SER A 10 14.27 3.40 10.57
CA SER A 10 14.01 3.24 12.00
C SER A 10 12.52 3.11 12.25
N ILE A 11 12.13 2.50 13.37
CA ILE A 11 10.71 2.38 13.78
C ILE A 11 10.04 3.76 13.71
N LYS A 12 10.62 4.77 14.36
CA LYS A 12 10.11 6.15 14.37
C LYS A 12 9.91 6.75 12.97
N SER A 13 10.76 6.40 11.99
CA SER A 13 10.57 6.87 10.61
C SER A 13 9.41 6.15 9.90
N LEU A 14 9.19 4.88 10.21
CA LEU A 14 8.21 4.02 9.56
C LEU A 14 6.80 4.11 10.20
N GLU A 15 6.67 4.65 11.41
CA GLU A 15 5.38 4.95 12.08
C GLU A 15 4.50 5.97 11.33
N LYS A 16 5.02 6.56 10.24
CA LYS A 16 4.29 7.48 9.34
C LYS A 16 4.26 7.00 7.90
N ASP A 17 4.52 5.71 7.67
CA ASP A 17 4.63 5.12 6.33
C ASP A 17 3.85 3.81 6.24
N TYR A 18 2.52 3.91 6.31
CA TYR A 18 1.63 2.77 6.12
C TYR A 18 1.21 2.67 4.67
N CYS A 19 1.70 1.65 3.98
CA CYS A 19 1.31 1.41 2.59
C CYS A 19 0.12 0.45 2.51
N LEU A 20 -0.86 0.81 1.68
CA LEU A 20 -2.01 -0.02 1.37
C LEU A 20 -2.02 -0.30 -0.14
N LEU A 21 -2.05 -1.59 -0.49
CA LEU A 21 -2.15 -2.05 -1.87
C LEU A 21 -3.43 -2.86 -2.03
N ILE A 22 -4.22 -2.55 -3.06
CA ILE A 22 -5.41 -3.33 -3.42
C ILE A 22 -5.26 -3.82 -4.85
N THR A 23 -5.37 -5.13 -5.04
CA THR A 23 -5.15 -5.76 -6.33
C THR A 23 -6.25 -6.78 -6.63
N PRO A 24 -7.08 -6.55 -7.65
CA PRO A 24 -7.89 -7.60 -8.24
C PRO A 24 -6.97 -8.69 -8.83
N TYR A 25 -7.31 -9.95 -8.57
CA TYR A 25 -6.67 -11.11 -9.16
C TYR A 25 -7.35 -11.46 -10.49
N LYS A 26 -6.57 -11.33 -11.58
CA LYS A 26 -7.06 -11.53 -12.95
C LYS A 26 -7.53 -12.97 -13.13
N GLY A 27 -8.77 -13.15 -13.57
CA GLY A 27 -9.37 -14.45 -13.83
C GLY A 27 -10.07 -15.09 -12.64
N CYS A 28 -10.10 -14.45 -11.46
CA CYS A 28 -10.85 -15.00 -10.32
C CYS A 28 -11.83 -14.00 -9.69
N ASN A 29 -11.34 -12.85 -9.22
CA ASN A 29 -12.19 -11.87 -8.51
C ASN A 29 -12.19 -10.49 -9.17
N ASN A 30 -11.64 -10.39 -10.38
CA ASN A 30 -11.61 -9.15 -11.15
C ASN A 30 -12.88 -8.92 -11.98
N ILE A 31 -13.69 -9.96 -12.27
CA ILE A 31 -14.92 -9.82 -13.04
C ILE A 31 -15.90 -8.90 -12.29
N GLN A 32 -16.29 -7.79 -12.92
CA GLN A 32 -17.15 -6.74 -12.34
C GLN A 32 -16.56 -6.10 -11.06
N ALA A 33 -15.24 -6.17 -10.88
CA ALA A 33 -14.56 -5.55 -9.75
C ALA A 33 -14.60 -4.02 -9.81
N GLU A 34 -14.86 -3.40 -10.97
CA GLU A 34 -14.93 -1.96 -11.14
C GLU A 34 -15.76 -1.26 -10.04
N LYS A 35 -16.98 -1.74 -9.77
CA LYS A 35 -17.88 -1.14 -8.76
C LYS A 35 -17.27 -1.24 -7.35
N LYS A 36 -16.66 -2.38 -7.03
CA LYS A 36 -16.00 -2.65 -5.74
C LYS A 36 -14.78 -1.72 -5.57
N ILE A 37 -13.96 -1.60 -6.61
CA ILE A 37 -12.78 -0.73 -6.64
C ILE A 37 -13.21 0.73 -6.47
N LYS A 38 -14.22 1.18 -7.21
CA LYS A 38 -14.79 2.53 -7.08
C LYS A 38 -15.24 2.83 -5.64
N LYS A 39 -15.87 1.88 -4.96
CA LYS A 39 -16.26 2.06 -3.55
C LYS A 39 -15.06 2.11 -2.60
N PHE A 40 -14.01 1.34 -2.86
CA PHE A 40 -12.76 1.44 -2.10
C PHE A 40 -12.06 2.77 -2.30
N VAL A 41 -12.12 3.36 -3.50
CA VAL A 41 -11.61 4.73 -3.73
C VAL A 41 -12.29 5.72 -2.80
N ASP A 42 -13.62 5.65 -2.66
CA ASP A 42 -14.37 6.54 -1.77
C ASP A 42 -13.92 6.37 -0.32
N ILE A 43 -13.93 5.14 0.18
CA ILE A 43 -13.52 4.80 1.56
C ILE A 43 -12.10 5.32 1.85
N ILE A 44 -11.16 5.05 0.95
CA ILE A 44 -9.77 5.46 1.12
C ILE A 44 -9.67 6.99 1.15
N PHE A 45 -10.30 7.66 0.19
CA PHE A 45 -10.19 9.11 0.05
C PHE A 45 -10.87 9.86 1.20
N ASP A 46 -12.02 9.37 1.68
CA ASP A 46 -12.73 9.92 2.83
C ASP A 46 -11.89 9.87 4.12
N VAL A 47 -11.04 8.85 4.27
CA VAL A 47 -10.10 8.73 5.40
C VAL A 47 -8.89 9.66 5.26
N GLY A 48 -8.55 10.09 4.05
CA GLY A 48 -7.51 11.09 3.79
C GLY A 48 -6.08 10.53 3.74
N PRO A 49 -5.70 9.83 2.64
CA PRO A 49 -4.34 9.35 2.43
C PRO A 49 -3.41 10.52 2.08
N VAL A 50 -2.13 10.41 2.43
CA VAL A 50 -1.11 11.40 2.04
C VAL A 50 -0.59 11.17 0.62
N ASN A 51 -0.75 9.95 0.10
CA ASN A 51 -0.44 9.61 -1.28
C ASN A 51 -1.43 8.56 -1.80
N PHE A 52 -1.82 8.66 -3.06
CA PHE A 52 -2.81 7.78 -3.69
C PHE A 52 -2.56 7.74 -5.18
N ARG A 53 -2.48 6.53 -5.72
CA ARG A 53 -2.29 6.28 -7.14
C ARG A 53 -3.14 5.10 -7.60
N PHE A 54 -3.73 5.28 -8.76
CA PHE A 54 -4.22 4.17 -9.57
C PHE A 54 -3.06 3.57 -10.36
N TYR A 55 -3.14 2.29 -10.66
CA TYR A 55 -2.20 1.62 -11.54
C TYR A 55 -2.93 0.81 -12.59
N ARG A 56 -2.41 0.86 -13.82
CA ARG A 56 -3.10 0.43 -15.04
C ARG A 56 -4.44 1.14 -15.14
N VAL A 57 -4.39 2.42 -15.49
CA VAL A 57 -5.54 3.19 -15.97
C VAL A 57 -5.24 3.54 -17.43
N PRO A 58 -6.17 3.34 -18.36
CA PRO A 58 -5.91 3.59 -19.77
C PRO A 58 -6.00 5.10 -20.01
N LYS A 59 -4.84 5.72 -20.29
CA LYS A 59 -4.59 7.13 -20.65
C LYS A 59 -4.05 8.02 -19.54
N GLU A 60 -2.90 8.63 -19.85
CA GLU A 60 -2.31 9.86 -19.32
C GLU A 60 -2.70 10.23 -17.87
N GLY A 61 -1.94 9.71 -16.91
CA GLY A 61 -2.13 10.04 -15.51
C GLY A 61 -1.03 9.54 -14.59
N GLU A 62 0.20 9.43 -15.09
CA GLU A 62 1.36 9.19 -14.23
C GLU A 62 1.80 10.49 -13.55
N PHE A 63 1.16 10.91 -12.47
CA PHE A 63 1.65 12.08 -11.72
C PHE A 63 1.59 11.90 -10.20
N ASN A 64 2.71 12.26 -9.56
CA ASN A 64 2.85 12.48 -8.12
C ASN A 64 2.33 13.89 -7.80
N LEU A 65 1.71 14.06 -6.62
CA LEU A 65 1.36 15.34 -5.94
C LEU A 65 0.10 16.10 -6.43
N PRO A 66 -0.49 16.93 -5.55
CA PRO A 66 -1.37 16.55 -4.44
C PRO A 66 -2.74 16.07 -4.92
N ILE A 67 -3.36 15.18 -4.12
CA ILE A 67 -4.64 14.56 -4.43
C ILE A 67 -5.76 15.56 -4.12
N THR A 68 -6.37 16.16 -5.14
CA THR A 68 -7.61 16.92 -4.95
C THR A 68 -8.82 16.02 -5.13
N LYS A 69 -9.93 16.35 -4.45
CA LYS A 69 -11.22 15.64 -4.61
C LYS A 69 -11.65 15.56 -6.07
N GLN A 70 -11.49 16.66 -6.82
CA GLN A 70 -11.84 16.73 -8.23
C GLN A 70 -11.02 15.75 -9.09
N LYS A 71 -9.70 15.66 -8.85
CA LYS A 71 -8.83 14.71 -9.57
C LYS A 71 -9.26 13.27 -9.30
N ILE A 72 -9.53 12.92 -8.03
CA ILE A 72 -9.99 11.57 -7.68
C ILE A 72 -11.32 11.23 -8.35
N LEU A 73 -12.29 12.15 -8.35
CA LEU A 73 -13.57 11.94 -9.04
C LEU A 73 -13.39 11.69 -10.54
N ASN A 74 -12.49 12.45 -11.19
CA ASN A 74 -12.19 12.26 -12.60
C ASN A 74 -11.52 10.92 -12.88
N TYR A 75 -10.50 10.54 -12.11
CA TYR A 75 -9.81 9.26 -12.28
C TYR A 75 -10.68 8.06 -11.95
N LYS A 76 -11.58 8.21 -10.97
CA LYS A 76 -12.56 7.18 -10.61
C LYS A 76 -13.42 6.79 -11.81
N LYS A 77 -13.70 7.70 -12.75
CA LYS A 77 -14.45 7.41 -14.00
C LYS A 77 -13.70 6.45 -14.94
N GLN A 78 -12.37 6.39 -14.84
CA GLN A 78 -11.50 5.57 -15.69
C GLN A 78 -11.15 4.21 -15.05
N VAL A 79 -11.61 3.96 -13.82
CA VAL A 79 -11.45 2.67 -13.14
C VAL A 79 -12.17 1.58 -13.94
N TYR A 80 -11.52 0.43 -14.07
CA TYR A 80 -12.06 -0.79 -14.67
C TYR A 80 -11.64 -2.00 -13.83
N ASP A 81 -12.12 -3.19 -14.22
CA ASP A 81 -11.99 -4.44 -13.48
C ASP A 81 -10.58 -4.85 -13.01
N ASN A 82 -9.52 -4.46 -13.73
CA ASN A 82 -8.13 -4.78 -13.35
C ASN A 82 -7.36 -3.59 -12.78
N THR A 83 -8.02 -2.47 -12.48
CA THR A 83 -7.38 -1.31 -11.85
C THR A 83 -6.89 -1.69 -10.46
N LYS A 84 -5.64 -1.32 -10.15
CA LYS A 84 -5.04 -1.52 -8.82
C LYS A 84 -4.95 -0.20 -8.09
N ILE A 85 -5.07 -0.24 -6.76
CA ILE A 85 -4.92 0.92 -5.89
C ILE A 85 -3.61 0.80 -5.12
N ARG A 86 -2.85 1.89 -5.04
CA ARG A 86 -1.74 2.06 -4.10
C ARG A 86 -1.92 3.36 -3.37
N CYS A 87 -1.89 3.34 -2.04
CA CYS A 87 -1.92 4.56 -1.25
C CYS A 87 -1.06 4.44 0.01
N VAL A 88 -0.79 5.60 0.60
CA VAL A 88 0.03 5.73 1.81
C VAL A 88 -0.72 6.57 2.83
N PHE A 89 -0.69 6.13 4.08
CA PHE A 89 -1.17 6.86 5.24
C PHE A 89 -0.02 7.19 6.18
N ASP A 90 -0.10 8.36 6.79
CA ASP A 90 0.90 8.93 7.70
C ASP A 90 0.54 8.77 9.18
N ASP A 91 -0.58 8.09 9.46
CA ASP A 91 -1.15 7.99 10.79
C ASP A 91 -1.81 6.63 11.04
N LYS A 92 -1.54 6.06 12.22
CA LYS A 92 -2.04 4.75 12.66
C LYS A 92 -3.56 4.68 12.71
N LYS A 93 -4.23 5.77 13.12
CA LYS A 93 -5.71 5.82 13.23
C LYS A 93 -6.33 5.81 11.84
N LYS A 94 -5.75 6.53 10.87
CA LYS A 94 -6.21 6.52 9.48
C LYS A 94 -6.13 5.11 8.87
N ILE A 95 -4.97 4.45 8.97
CA ILE A 95 -4.83 3.10 8.43
C ILE A 95 -5.76 2.09 9.13
N LYS A 96 -5.98 2.23 10.44
CA LYS A 96 -6.97 1.41 11.16
C LYS A 96 -8.39 1.61 10.61
N GLU A 97 -8.80 2.86 10.44
CA GLU A 97 -10.16 3.19 10.00
C GLU A 97 -10.42 2.69 8.57
N VAL A 98 -9.47 2.89 7.65
CA VAL A 98 -9.63 2.42 6.27
C VAL A 98 -9.71 0.89 6.19
N ILE A 99 -8.89 0.16 6.97
CA ILE A 99 -8.94 -1.31 7.01
C ILE A 99 -10.29 -1.78 7.55
N LYS A 100 -10.77 -1.17 8.64
CA LYS A 100 -12.06 -1.49 9.23
C LYS A 100 -13.21 -1.30 8.24
N GLN A 101 -13.22 -0.19 7.51
CA GLN A 101 -14.26 0.08 6.51
C GLN A 101 -14.18 -0.87 5.30
N ILE A 102 -12.97 -1.11 4.78
CA ILE A 102 -12.74 -2.05 3.67
C ILE A 102 -13.18 -3.46 4.08
N TYR A 103 -12.80 -3.94 5.26
CA TYR A 103 -13.13 -5.28 5.74
C TYR A 103 -14.64 -5.50 5.83
N LYS A 104 -15.38 -4.51 6.35
CA LYS A 104 -16.86 -4.55 6.44
C LYS A 104 -17.56 -4.74 5.10
N THR A 105 -16.95 -4.31 3.99
CA THR A 105 -17.56 -4.48 2.66
C THR A 105 -17.59 -5.94 2.20
N ASN A 106 -16.68 -6.77 2.69
CA ASN A 106 -16.49 -8.16 2.28
C ASN A 106 -16.43 -8.37 0.74
N TYR A 107 -15.81 -7.44 0.00
CA TYR A 107 -15.78 -7.50 -1.47
C TYR A 107 -14.86 -8.57 -2.08
N GLY A 108 -14.02 -9.22 -1.27
CA GLY A 108 -13.15 -10.33 -1.67
C GLY A 108 -11.96 -9.93 -2.54
N LEU A 109 -11.59 -8.64 -2.57
CA LEU A 109 -10.39 -8.17 -3.26
C LEU A 109 -9.14 -8.35 -2.37
N SER A 110 -7.98 -8.61 -2.97
CA SER A 110 -6.73 -8.73 -2.22
C SER A 110 -6.31 -7.37 -1.67
N VAL A 111 -6.11 -7.31 -0.35
CA VAL A 111 -5.65 -6.13 0.39
C VAL A 111 -4.34 -6.49 1.08
N VAL A 112 -3.29 -5.72 0.82
CA VAL A 112 -1.98 -5.87 1.46
C VAL A 112 -1.65 -4.58 2.18
N ILE A 113 -1.27 -4.70 3.45
CA ILE A 113 -0.83 -3.59 4.28
C ILE A 113 0.64 -3.81 4.62
N SER A 114 1.44 -2.76 4.53
CA SER A 114 2.84 -2.75 4.95
C SER A 114 3.09 -1.59 5.91
N GLY A 115 3.89 -1.83 6.93
CA GLY A 115 4.22 -0.89 8.01
C GLY A 115 4.92 -1.61 9.17
N PRO A 116 5.24 -0.91 10.27
CA PRO A 116 5.86 -1.53 11.44
C PRO A 116 5.04 -2.70 11.98
N ARG A 117 5.66 -3.88 12.10
CA ARG A 117 4.97 -5.15 12.45
C ARG A 117 4.07 -5.00 13.68
N LYS A 118 4.63 -4.55 14.81
CA LYS A 118 3.90 -4.44 16.08
C LYS A 118 2.68 -3.54 15.99
N GLU A 119 2.74 -2.50 15.15
CA GLU A 119 1.62 -1.58 14.97
C GLU A 119 0.52 -2.19 14.13
N ILE A 120 0.86 -2.86 13.02
CA ILE A 120 -0.09 -3.59 12.19
C ILE A 120 -0.76 -4.71 13.00
N GLU A 121 0.01 -5.48 13.78
CA GLU A 121 -0.53 -6.51 14.66
C GLU A 121 -1.51 -5.95 15.69
N SER A 122 -1.17 -4.82 16.32
CA SER A 122 -2.05 -4.11 17.24
C SER A 122 -3.34 -3.66 16.56
N ILE A 123 -3.26 -3.09 15.35
CA ILE A 123 -4.44 -2.68 14.57
C ILE A 123 -5.33 -3.87 14.28
N LEU A 124 -4.77 -4.95 13.74
CA LEU A 124 -5.51 -6.17 13.37
C LEU A 124 -6.19 -6.82 14.57
N LYS A 125 -5.52 -6.84 15.73
CA LYS A 125 -6.09 -7.32 17.00
C LYS A 125 -7.25 -6.44 17.46
N GLU A 126 -7.11 -5.13 17.42
CA GLU A 126 -8.16 -4.17 17.83
C GLU A 126 -9.44 -4.29 16.98
N ILE A 127 -9.30 -4.61 15.69
CA ILE A 127 -10.44 -4.75 14.76
C ILE A 127 -10.86 -6.21 14.54
N ASN A 128 -10.28 -7.15 15.29
CA ASN A 128 -10.55 -8.58 15.24
C ASN A 128 -10.46 -9.20 13.83
N ILE A 129 -9.39 -8.88 13.11
CA ILE A 129 -9.10 -9.43 11.77
C ILE A 129 -7.87 -10.32 11.85
N GLN A 130 -8.01 -11.56 11.39
CA GLN A 130 -6.88 -12.45 11.19
C GLN A 130 -6.33 -12.29 9.76
N PRO A 131 -5.03 -11.96 9.57
CA PRO A 131 -4.46 -11.88 8.24
C PRO A 131 -4.32 -13.28 7.63
N HIS A 132 -4.59 -13.40 6.33
CA HIS A 132 -4.43 -14.67 5.60
C HIS A 132 -2.97 -15.10 5.45
N SER A 133 -2.05 -14.12 5.37
CA SER A 133 -0.61 -14.34 5.28
C SER A 133 0.13 -13.13 5.85
N ILE A 134 1.36 -13.37 6.30
CA ILE A 134 2.26 -12.34 6.82
C ILE A 134 3.60 -12.51 6.12
N ASN A 135 4.16 -11.41 5.65
CA ASN A 135 5.55 -11.36 5.20
C ASN A 135 6.34 -10.46 6.16
N ILE A 136 7.52 -10.93 6.59
CA ILE A 136 8.39 -10.23 7.54
C ILE A 136 9.73 -10.03 6.85
N ALA A 137 10.11 -8.77 6.65
CA ALA A 137 11.46 -8.45 6.23
C ALA A 137 12.42 -8.57 7.42
N MET A 138 13.35 -9.52 7.35
CA MET A 138 14.35 -9.76 8.40
C MET A 138 15.58 -8.82 8.30
N GLY A 139 15.63 -7.97 7.28
CA GLY A 139 16.75 -7.07 7.01
C GLY A 139 17.86 -7.74 6.20
N THR A 140 19.04 -7.13 6.22
CA THR A 140 20.23 -7.58 5.49
C THR A 140 21.20 -8.24 6.46
N TYR A 141 21.69 -9.43 6.08
CA TYR A 141 22.68 -10.20 6.85
C TYR A 141 24.00 -10.29 6.08
N GLY A 142 25.12 -10.41 6.80
CA GLY A 142 26.46 -10.53 6.22
C GLY A 142 27.35 -9.33 6.52
N LEU A 143 28.21 -8.96 5.57
CA LEU A 143 29.19 -7.87 5.73
C LEU A 143 28.54 -6.49 5.58
N THR A 144 27.63 -6.16 6.51
CA THR A 144 26.77 -4.97 6.44
C THR A 144 27.52 -3.63 6.40
N LYS A 145 28.80 -3.62 6.80
CA LYS A 145 29.68 -2.46 6.72
C LYS A 145 30.03 -2.04 5.28
N GLU A 146 29.93 -2.94 4.31
CA GLU A 146 30.18 -2.64 2.88
C GLU A 146 28.92 -2.14 2.17
N LEU A 147 27.77 -2.11 2.86
CA LEU A 147 26.53 -1.66 2.26
C LEU A 147 26.58 -0.15 2.00
N PRO A 148 25.93 0.31 0.92
CA PRO A 148 25.76 1.75 0.69
C PRO A 148 25.16 2.45 1.91
N ASP A 149 25.42 3.75 2.00
CA ASP A 149 24.92 4.61 3.08
C ASP A 149 23.44 4.30 3.39
N PRO A 150 23.06 4.06 4.67
CA PRO A 150 21.69 3.75 5.05
C PRO A 150 20.67 4.78 4.55
N ASN A 151 21.04 6.06 4.43
CA ASN A 151 20.18 7.09 3.86
C ASN A 151 19.87 6.83 2.39
N PHE A 152 20.82 6.31 1.61
CA PHE A 152 20.57 5.88 0.24
C PHE A 152 19.72 4.61 0.20
N ARG A 153 20.01 3.62 1.06
CA ARG A 153 19.28 2.35 1.11
C ARG A 153 17.81 2.51 1.50
N LYS A 154 17.47 3.47 2.36
CA LYS A 154 16.07 3.83 2.66
C LYS A 154 15.28 4.16 1.39
N PHE A 155 15.89 4.83 0.41
CA PHE A 155 15.24 5.16 -0.86
C PHE A 155 15.19 3.97 -1.81
N THR A 156 16.32 3.27 -2.00
CA THR A 156 16.40 2.18 -2.98
C THR A 156 15.61 0.94 -2.57
N THR A 157 15.35 0.76 -1.27
CA THR A 157 14.50 -0.32 -0.76
C THR A 157 13.01 -0.03 -0.86
N MET A 158 12.55 1.22 -1.10
CA MET A 158 11.12 1.59 -1.01
C MET A 158 10.14 0.72 -1.83
N CYS A 159 10.57 0.23 -2.99
CA CYS A 159 9.77 -0.61 -3.88
C CYS A 159 9.71 -2.09 -3.45
N GLY A 160 10.45 -2.47 -2.41
CA GLY A 160 10.56 -3.82 -1.88
C GLY A 160 11.49 -4.76 -2.67
N HIS A 161 12.08 -4.32 -3.78
CA HIS A 161 12.96 -5.14 -4.62
C HIS A 161 14.45 -4.87 -4.41
N GLY A 162 14.82 -3.81 -3.68
CA GLY A 162 16.20 -3.43 -3.35
C GLY A 162 16.88 -4.37 -2.34
N LEU A 163 16.63 -5.68 -2.44
CA LEU A 163 17.26 -6.73 -1.65
C LEU A 163 18.58 -7.21 -2.28
N VAL A 164 18.89 -6.73 -3.49
CA VAL A 164 20.17 -6.89 -4.18
C VAL A 164 20.81 -5.51 -4.26
N SER A 165 22.10 -5.42 -3.92
CA SER A 165 22.84 -4.16 -4.02
C SER A 165 22.69 -3.61 -5.44
N PRO A 166 22.27 -2.34 -5.64
CA PRO A 166 22.45 -1.71 -6.94
C PRO A 166 23.97 -1.64 -7.14
N GLY A 167 24.50 -2.52 -8.00
CA GLY A 167 25.92 -2.55 -8.31
C GLY A 167 26.36 -1.17 -8.82
N PHE A 168 27.44 -0.66 -8.24
CA PHE A 168 28.22 0.41 -8.84
C PHE A 168 29.24 -0.21 -9.79
#